data_AF-A0A0D2ITD8-F1
#
_entry.id   AF-A0A0D2ITD8-F1
#
_cell.length_a   1.000
_cell.length_b   1.000
_cell.length_c   1.000
_cell.angle_alpha   90.00
_cell.angle_beta   90.00
_cell.angle_gamma   90.00
#
_symmetry.space_group_name_H-M   'P 1'
#
loop_
_entity.id
_entity.type
_entity.pdbx_description
1 polymer ?
#
loop_
_entity_poly.entity_id
_entity_poly.type
_entity_poly.pdbx_seq_one_letter_code
_entity_poly.pdbx_strand_id
1 'polypeptide(L)' 'YASRRQEVLDAAATVFADAADEYASLGAVKARLEGFKARLPGEYSSAYVGDSAPALFAPFVRLELLRWDPLYGGDA' A
#
# COMPACT_ATOMS: atom_id res chain seq x y z
N TYR A 1 -1.94 -17.25 -20.29
CA TYR A 1 -1.42 -16.91 -18.95
C TYR A 1 -0.64 -15.60 -18.98
N ALA A 2 0.49 -15.53 -19.69
CA ALA A 2 1.36 -14.35 -19.71
C ALA A 2 0.66 -13.03 -20.07
N SER A 3 -0.12 -12.94 -21.16
CA SER A 3 -0.79 -11.66 -21.50
C SER A 3 -1.81 -11.24 -20.44
N ARG A 4 -2.63 -12.17 -19.94
CA ARG A 4 -3.58 -11.88 -18.86
C ARG A 4 -2.88 -11.46 -17.56
N ARG A 5 -1.71 -12.03 -17.25
CA ARG A 5 -0.89 -11.58 -16.11
C ARG A 5 -0.41 -10.14 -16.35
N GLN A 6 0.06 -9.83 -17.55
CA GLN A 6 0.49 -8.48 -17.91
C GLN A 6 -0.65 -7.47 -17.78
N GLU A 7 -1.83 -7.77 -18.32
CA GLU A 7 -3.03 -6.94 -18.20
C GLU A 7 -3.38 -6.62 -16.73
N VAL A 8 -3.24 -7.60 -15.83
CA VAL A 8 -3.46 -7.40 -14.38
C VAL A 8 -2.39 -6.51 -13.76
N LEU A 9 -1.11 -6.69 -14.14
CA LEU A 9 -0.01 -5.86 -13.62
C LEU A 9 -0.10 -4.41 -14.11
N ASP A 10 -0.49 -4.21 -15.36
CA ASP A 10 -0.70 -2.87 -15.92
C ASP A 10 -1.84 -2.15 -15.19
N ALA A 11 -2.94 -2.85 -14.91
CA ALA A 11 -4.04 -2.30 -14.11
C ALA A 11 -3.64 -2.05 -12.65
N ALA A 12 -2.85 -2.93 -12.05
CA ALA A 12 -2.35 -2.78 -10.68
C ALA A 12 -1.52 -1.51 -10.51
N ALA A 13 -0.71 -1.15 -11.50
CA ALA A 13 0.12 0.05 -11.50
C ALA A 13 -0.69 1.36 -11.46
N THR A 14 -1.97 1.32 -11.84
CA THR A 14 -2.83 2.52 -11.91
C THR A 14 -3.83 2.63 -10.76
N VAL A 15 -3.87 1.67 -9.82
CA VAL A 15 -4.89 1.62 -8.75
C VAL A 15 -4.92 2.87 -7.87
N PHE A 16 -3.78 3.54 -7.69
CA PHE A 16 -3.67 4.76 -6.88
C PHE A 16 -3.37 6.02 -7.71
N ALA A 17 -3.58 5.98 -9.03
CA ALA A 17 -3.24 7.09 -9.92
C ALA A 17 -4.07 8.37 -9.68
N ASP A 18 -5.24 8.24 -9.06
CA ASP A 18 -6.14 9.34 -8.68
C ASP A 18 -6.01 9.74 -7.19
N ALA A 19 -5.18 9.03 -6.42
CA ALA A 19 -4.89 9.37 -5.04
C ALA A 19 -3.94 10.57 -4.97
N ALA A 20 -4.06 11.38 -3.91
CA ALA A 20 -3.07 12.43 -3.65
C ALA A 20 -1.69 11.82 -3.37
N ASP A 21 -0.61 12.53 -3.72
CA ASP A 21 0.77 12.03 -3.61
C ASP A 21 1.11 11.51 -2.20
N GLU A 22 0.59 12.15 -1.16
CA GLU A 22 0.79 11.72 0.23
C GLU A 22 0.09 10.41 0.62
N TYR A 23 -0.78 9.88 -0.24
CA TYR A 23 -1.51 8.63 -0.05
C TYR A 23 -1.32 7.63 -1.21
N ALA A 24 -0.60 8.00 -2.27
CA ALA A 24 -0.43 7.18 -3.46
C ALA A 24 0.55 6.01 -3.28
N SER A 25 1.31 5.96 -2.18
CA SER A 25 2.26 4.88 -1.89
C SER A 25 2.30 4.49 -0.42
N LEU A 26 2.68 3.24 -0.14
CA LEU A 26 2.87 2.72 1.22
C LEU A 26 3.87 3.59 2.01
N GLY A 27 4.96 4.01 1.37
CA GLY A 27 5.97 4.87 1.98
C GLY A 27 5.40 6.23 2.39
N ALA A 28 4.61 6.86 1.53
CA ALA A 28 3.98 8.15 1.80
C ALA A 28 2.96 8.06 2.95
N VAL A 29 2.07 7.06 2.92
CA VAL A 29 1.10 6.81 3.99
C VAL A 29 1.81 6.57 5.32
N LYS A 30 2.84 5.70 5.34
CA LYS A 30 3.64 5.42 6.53
C LYS A 30 4.29 6.68 7.09
N ALA A 31 4.92 7.49 6.25
CA ALA A 31 5.56 8.75 6.68
C ALA A 31 4.54 9.69 7.34
N ARG A 32 3.32 9.75 6.80
CA ARG A 32 2.24 10.58 7.35
C ARG A 32 1.71 10.06 8.69
N LEU A 33 1.53 8.74 8.83
CA LEU A 33 1.12 8.13 10.10
C LEU A 33 2.17 8.31 11.19
N GLU A 34 3.46 8.12 10.88
CA GLU A 34 4.55 8.38 11.83
C GLU A 34 4.64 9.87 12.21
N GLY A 35 4.44 10.77 11.25
CA GLY A 35 4.36 12.21 11.52
C GLY A 35 3.15 12.59 12.39
N PHE A 36 2.01 11.93 12.24
CA PHE A 36 0.87 12.09 13.14
C PHE A 36 1.20 11.59 14.55
N LYS A 37 1.71 10.37 14.66
CA LYS A 37 2.12 9.75 15.93
C LYS A 37 3.12 10.61 16.72
N ALA A 38 4.10 11.18 16.02
CA ALA A 38 5.13 12.02 16.65
C ALA A 38 4.58 13.37 17.16
N ARG A 39 3.65 14.00 16.42
CA ARG A 39 3.10 15.32 16.78
C ARG A 39 1.99 15.24 17.83
N LEU A 40 1.14 14.22 17.74
CA LEU A 40 -0.08 14.09 18.54
C LEU A 40 -0.27 12.64 18.99
N PRO A 41 0.60 12.11 19.86
CA PRO A 41 0.55 10.69 20.26
C PRO A 41 -0.76 10.30 20.95
N GLY A 42 -1.37 11.22 21.72
CA GLY A 42 -2.67 11.00 22.36
C GLY A 42 -3.79 10.81 21.34
N GLU A 43 -3.90 11.72 20.37
CA GLU A 43 -4.90 11.64 19.29
C GLU A 43 -4.66 10.44 18.37
N TYR A 44 -3.40 10.13 18.08
CA TYR A 44 -3.04 8.96 17.31
C TYR A 44 -3.55 7.67 17.99
N SER A 45 -3.39 7.58 19.30
CA SER A 45 -3.87 6.44 20.08
C SER A 45 -5.40 6.42 20.21
N SER A 46 -6.02 7.57 20.50
CA SER A 46 -7.48 7.64 20.71
C SER A 46 -8.27 7.40 19.42
N ALA A 47 -7.68 7.70 18.25
CA ALA A 47 -8.23 7.39 16.95
C ALA A 47 -7.96 5.95 16.48
N TYR A 48 -7.35 5.09 17.31
CA TYR A 48 -7.06 3.68 17.00
C TYR A 48 -6.29 3.49 15.69
N VAL A 49 -5.36 4.42 15.40
CA VAL A 49 -4.61 4.40 14.14
C VAL A 49 -3.69 3.18 14.08
N GLY A 50 -3.11 2.78 15.20
CA GLY A 50 -2.28 1.57 15.29
C GLY A 50 -3.05 0.30 14.89
N ASP A 51 -4.28 0.15 15.38
CA ASP A 51 -5.15 -0.99 15.06
C ASP A 51 -5.63 -0.95 13.61
N SER A 52 -5.81 0.25 13.05
CA SER A 52 -6.25 0.46 11.67
C SER A 52 -5.13 0.37 10.64
N ALA A 53 -3.87 0.52 11.05
CA ALA A 53 -2.71 0.56 10.15
C ALA A 53 -2.60 -0.68 9.24
N PRO A 54 -2.82 -1.93 9.71
CA PRO A 54 -2.82 -3.09 8.82
C PRO A 54 -3.84 -2.97 7.69
N ALA A 55 -5.05 -2.48 7.98
CA ALA A 55 -6.09 -2.29 6.96
C ALA A 55 -5.71 -1.19 5.95
N LEU A 56 -5.09 -0.10 6.41
CA LEU A 56 -4.57 0.96 5.54
C LEU A 56 -3.43 0.48 4.63
N PHE A 57 -2.56 -0.41 5.12
CA PHE A 57 -1.43 -0.92 4.35
C PHE A 57 -1.78 -2.09 3.43
N ALA A 58 -2.84 -2.83 3.75
CA ALA A 58 -3.16 -4.07 3.05
C ALA A 58 -3.37 -3.92 1.53
N PRO A 59 -3.97 -2.83 0.98
CA PRO A 59 -4.05 -2.62 -0.46
C PRO A 59 -2.68 -2.60 -1.15
N PHE A 60 -1.70 -1.88 -0.57
CA PHE A 60 -0.34 -1.80 -1.14
C PHE A 60 0.35 -3.16 -1.12
N VAL A 61 0.28 -3.88 0.00
CA VAL A 61 0.87 -5.22 0.12
C VAL A 61 0.24 -6.19 -0.89
N ARG A 62 -1.07 -6.10 -1.13
CA ARG A 62 -1.74 -6.93 -2.14
C ARG A 62 -1.24 -6.65 -3.55
N LEU A 63 -0.98 -5.38 -3.90
CA LEU A 63 -0.41 -5.04 -5.21
C LEU A 63 0.99 -5.61 -5.39
N GLU A 64 1.84 -5.57 -4.36
CA GLU A 64 3.17 -6.21 -4.41
C GLU A 64 3.06 -7.74 -4.56
N LEU A 65 2.12 -8.37 -3.86
CA LEU A 65 1.87 -9.81 -3.98
C LEU A 65 1.40 -10.23 -5.38
N LEU A 66 0.81 -9.34 -6.19
CA LEU A 66 0.45 -9.66 -7.58
C LEU A 66 1.68 -9.84 -8.47
N ARG A 67 2.80 -9.21 -8.12
CA ARG A 67 4.07 -9.32 -8.84
C ARG A 67 4.77 -10.64 -8.52
N TRP A 68 4.56 -11.14 -7.30
CA TRP A 68 5.12 -12.40 -6.84
C TRP A 68 4.58 -13.58 -7.66
N ASP A 69 5.45 -14.19 -8.45
CA ASP A 69 5.15 -15.39 -9.23
C ASP A 69 6.13 -16.50 -8.84
N PRO A 70 5.81 -17.32 -7.82
CA PRO A 70 6.72 -18.32 -7.28
C PRO A 70 6.97 -19.49 -8.24
N LEU A 71 6.15 -19.64 -9.28
CA LEU A 71 6.28 -20.76 -10.23
C LEU A 71 7.11 -20.39 -11.45
N TYR A 72 7.06 -19.12 -11.87
CA TYR A 72 7.75 -18.65 -13.07
C TYR A 72 8.83 -17.59 -12.79
N GLY A 73 9.17 -17.36 -11.52
CA GLY A 73 10.28 -16.49 -11.12
C GLY A 73 9.97 -15.00 -11.23
N GLY A 74 8.74 -14.59 -10.89
CA GLY A 74 8.37 -13.17 -10.89
C GLY A 74 9.28 -12.38 -9.96
N ASP A 75 9.86 -11.31 -10.47
CA ASP A 75 10.72 -10.40 -9.72
C ASP A 75 9.97 -9.90 -8.46
N ALA A 76 10.53 -10.25 -7.29
CA ALA A 76 10.11 -9.73 -5.99
C ALA A 76 10.54 -8.28 -5.81
#